data_AF-A0A101KMZ2-F1
#
_entry.id   AF-A0A101KMZ2-F1
#
_cell.length_a   1.000
_cell.length_b   1.000
_cell.length_c   1.000
_cell.angle_alpha   90.00
_cell.angle_beta   90.00
_cell.angle_gamma   90.00
#
_symmetry.space_group_name_H-M   'P 1'
#
loop_
_entity.id
_entity.type
_entity.pdbx_description
1 polymer ?
#
loop_
_entity_poly.entity_id
_entity_poly.type
_entity_poly.pdbx_seq_one_letter_code
_entity_poly.pdbx_strand_id
1 'polypeptide(L)'
;MRRPINQRTTAVSELTVAEATESIYASLRADNADIDAHIATLKAALAREGKKQAVFDPARLAQNNRSGRKLMQAYFRQRGVSVSFSE
;
A
#
# COMPACT_ATOMS: atom_id res chain seq x y z
N MET A 1 -21.07 -24.00 -24.47
CA MET A 1 -21.25 -24.58 -23.13
C MET A 1 -20.54 -23.71 -22.12
N ARG A 2 -21.21 -23.32 -21.04
CA ARG A 2 -20.71 -22.42 -19.98
C ARG A 2 -20.03 -23.23 -18.85
N ARG A 3 -19.07 -22.57 -18.17
CA ARG A 3 -18.56 -22.74 -16.78
C ARG A 3 -17.26 -23.56 -16.58
N PRO A 4 -16.45 -23.27 -15.53
CA PRO A 4 -16.70 -22.32 -14.44
C PRO A 4 -15.64 -21.21 -14.25
N ILE A 5 -16.13 -20.14 -13.62
CA ILE A 5 -15.40 -19.03 -13.05
C ILE A 5 -14.73 -19.56 -11.79
N ASN A 6 -13.42 -19.81 -11.84
CA ASN A 6 -12.69 -20.11 -10.62
C ASN A 6 -12.42 -18.78 -9.92
N GLN A 7 -13.32 -18.43 -9.00
CA GLN A 7 -13.08 -17.44 -7.96
C GLN A 7 -11.76 -17.81 -7.31
N ARG A 8 -10.69 -17.12 -7.69
CA ARG A 8 -9.44 -17.17 -6.95
C ARG A 8 -9.75 -16.50 -5.63
N THR A 9 -9.98 -17.35 -4.63
CA THR A 9 -9.55 -17.14 -3.25
C THR A 9 -8.41 -16.13 -3.26
N THR A 10 -8.58 -15.03 -2.55
CA THR A 10 -7.58 -13.99 -2.28
C THR A 10 -6.36 -14.66 -1.64
N ALA A 11 -5.56 -15.33 -2.46
CA ALA A 11 -4.19 -15.62 -2.14
C ALA A 11 -3.59 -14.23 -1.93
N VAL A 12 -3.18 -13.97 -0.71
CA VAL A 12 -2.15 -12.99 -0.38
C VAL A 12 -0.89 -13.48 -1.12
N SER A 13 -0.91 -13.42 -2.45
CA SER A 13 0.23 -13.67 -3.30
C SER A 13 1.35 -12.81 -2.73
N GLU A 14 2.54 -13.37 -2.65
CA GLU A 14 3.71 -12.78 -2.02
C GLU A 14 4.18 -11.50 -2.74
N LEU A 15 3.35 -10.46 -2.68
CA LEU A 15 3.59 -9.20 -3.33
C LEU A 15 4.88 -8.64 -2.76
N THR A 16 5.77 -8.27 -3.66
CA THR A 16 6.98 -7.55 -3.31
C THR A 16 6.62 -6.21 -2.69
N VAL A 17 7.56 -5.59 -1.96
CA VAL A 17 7.33 -4.24 -1.41
C VAL A 17 6.98 -3.25 -2.53
N ALA A 18 7.56 -3.42 -3.72
CA ALA A 18 7.25 -2.59 -4.89
C ALA A 18 5.78 -2.72 -5.32
N GLU A 19 5.28 -3.93 -5.53
CA GLU A 19 3.89 -4.15 -5.97
C GLU A 19 2.86 -3.72 -4.92
N ALA A 20 3.17 -3.95 -3.64
CA ALA A 20 2.34 -3.47 -2.54
C ALA A 20 2.31 -1.93 -2.51
N THR A 21 3.44 -1.27 -2.79
CA THR A 21 3.53 0.19 -2.89
C THR A 21 2.74 0.72 -4.08
N GLU A 22 2.78 0.05 -5.24
CA GLU A 22 1.94 0.38 -6.40
C GLU A 22 0.45 0.28 -6.09
N SER A 23 0.04 -0.75 -5.35
CA SER A 23 -1.35 -0.92 -4.91
C SER A 23 -1.81 0.23 -4.01
N ILE A 24 -0.92 0.76 -3.15
CA ILE A 24 -1.21 1.96 -2.36
C ILE A 24 -1.43 3.17 -3.27
N TYR A 25 -0.57 3.41 -4.28
CA TYR A 25 -0.79 4.54 -5.20
C TYR A 25 -2.11 4.43 -5.95
N ALA A 26 -2.48 3.22 -6.39
CA ALA A 26 -3.76 2.97 -7.04
C ALA A 26 -4.93 3.27 -6.10
N SER A 27 -4.88 2.78 -4.87
CA SER A 27 -5.88 3.06 -3.83
C SER A 27 -6.03 4.55 -3.53
N LEU A 28 -4.91 5.27 -3.36
CA LEU A 28 -4.93 6.72 -3.11
C LEU A 28 -5.58 7.52 -4.26
N ARG A 29 -5.50 7.04 -5.50
CA ARG A 29 -6.17 7.65 -6.67
C ARG A 29 -7.64 7.25 -6.78
N ALA A 30 -7.99 6.10 -6.23
CA ALA A 30 -9.35 5.57 -6.17
C ALA A 30 -10.02 5.89 -4.83
N ASP A 31 -9.85 7.11 -4.32
CA ASP A 31 -10.47 7.59 -3.07
C ASP A 31 -10.23 6.70 -1.84
N ASN A 32 -9.03 6.12 -1.74
CA ASN A 32 -8.60 5.21 -0.66
C ASN A 32 -9.36 3.87 -0.63
N ALA A 33 -9.90 3.42 -1.77
CA ALA A 33 -10.51 2.10 -1.89
C ALA A 33 -9.56 1.00 -1.37
N ASP A 34 -10.02 0.19 -0.42
CA ASP A 34 -9.28 -0.92 0.19
C ASP A 34 -7.90 -0.56 0.78
N ILE A 35 -7.68 0.71 1.16
CA ILE A 35 -6.38 1.21 1.64
C ILE A 35 -5.82 0.39 2.81
N ASP A 36 -6.69 -0.07 3.73
CA ASP A 36 -6.28 -0.85 4.90
C ASP A 36 -5.80 -2.25 4.53
N ALA A 37 -6.43 -2.88 3.53
CA ALA A 37 -5.99 -4.17 3.00
C ALA A 37 -4.63 -4.03 2.32
N HIS A 38 -4.44 -2.98 1.52
CA HIS A 38 -3.15 -2.70 0.88
C HIS A 38 -2.04 -2.38 1.89
N ILE A 39 -2.34 -1.68 2.98
CA ILE A 39 -1.37 -1.42 4.06
C ILE A 39 -0.98 -2.73 4.76
N ALA A 40 -1.94 -3.64 5.01
CA ALA A 40 -1.65 -4.94 5.60
C ALA A 40 -0.71 -5.78 4.70
N THR A 41 -0.97 -5.78 3.39
CA THR A 41 -0.11 -6.42 2.39
C THR A 41 1.29 -5.80 2.38
N LEU A 42 1.40 -4.47 2.36
CA LEU A 42 2.69 -3.77 2.42
C LEU A 42 3.46 -4.11 3.69
N LYS A 43 2.80 -4.19 4.84
CA LYS A 43 3.42 -4.59 6.11
C LYS A 43 3.98 -6.01 6.05
N ALA A 44 3.24 -6.95 5.48
CA ALA A 44 3.70 -8.33 5.31
C ALA A 44 4.92 -8.40 4.37
N ALA A 45 4.89 -7.67 3.26
CA ALA A 45 6.00 -7.57 2.31
C ALA A 45 7.26 -6.97 2.97
N LEU A 46 7.10 -5.88 3.72
CA LEU A 46 8.18 -5.24 4.47
C LEU A 46 8.79 -6.19 5.51
N ALA A 47 7.96 -6.91 6.26
CA ALA A 47 8.43 -7.89 7.24
C ALA A 47 9.24 -9.02 6.59
N ARG A 48 8.82 -9.50 5.40
CA ARG A 48 9.55 -10.52 4.64
C ARG A 48 10.92 -10.04 4.18
N GLU A 49 11.02 -8.79 3.74
CA GLU A 49 12.28 -8.17 3.31
C GLU A 49 13.12 -7.62 4.48
N GLY A 50 12.68 -7.80 5.74
CA GLY A 50 13.38 -7.27 6.92
C GLY A 50 13.35 -5.74 7.04
N LYS A 51 12.47 -5.07 6.30
CA LYS A 51 12.31 -3.61 6.28
C LYS A 51 11.23 -3.17 7.26
N LYS A 52 11.41 -1.99 7.86
CA LYS A 52 10.43 -1.39 8.80
C LYS A 52 9.74 -0.15 8.24
N GLN A 53 10.20 0.34 7.09
CA GLN A 53 9.77 1.58 6.48
C GLN A 53 9.56 1.38 4.98
N ALA A 54 8.48 1.96 4.47
CA ALA A 54 8.25 2.14 3.04
C ALA A 54 8.57 3.58 2.63
N VAL A 55 9.20 3.74 1.46
CA VAL A 55 9.52 5.03 0.86
C VAL A 55 8.54 5.29 -0.27
N PHE A 56 7.89 6.46 -0.25
CA PHE A 56 6.95 6.88 -1.27
C PHE A 56 7.48 8.10 -2.04
N ASP A 57 7.16 8.17 -3.32
CA ASP A 57 7.41 9.32 -4.18
C ASP A 57 6.29 10.35 -3.99
N PRO A 58 6.58 11.55 -3.44
CA PRO A 58 5.61 12.62 -3.29
C PRO A 58 4.91 13.00 -4.59
N ALA A 59 5.61 12.97 -5.73
CA ALA A 59 5.05 13.37 -7.02
C ALA A 59 3.91 12.44 -7.47
N ARG A 60 3.86 11.21 -6.94
CA ARG A 60 2.86 10.20 -7.26
C ARG A 60 1.65 10.21 -6.32
N LEU A 61 1.70 10.97 -5.23
CA LEU A 61 0.59 11.08 -4.27
C LEU A 61 -0.54 11.95 -4.82
N ALA A 62 -1.78 11.54 -4.57
CA ALA A 62 -2.95 12.36 -4.88
C ALA A 62 -2.96 13.68 -4.07
N GLN A 63 -2.43 13.65 -2.84
CA GLN A 63 -2.30 14.80 -1.96
C GLN A 63 -0.84 14.95 -1.52
N ASN A 64 -0.03 15.55 -2.39
CA ASN A 64 1.41 15.69 -2.16
C ASN A 64 1.78 16.84 -1.20
N ASN A 65 0.82 17.63 -0.71
CA ASN A 65 1.10 18.74 0.19
C ASN A 65 1.51 18.26 1.60
N ARG A 66 2.06 19.16 2.42
CA ARG A 66 2.59 18.82 3.76
C ARG A 66 1.55 18.13 4.66
N SER A 67 0.31 18.60 4.63
CA SER A 67 -0.78 18.09 5.47
C SER A 67 -1.17 16.67 5.06
N GLY A 68 -1.33 16.42 3.75
CA GLY A 68 -1.63 15.09 3.21
C GLY A 68 -0.53 14.08 3.54
N ARG A 69 0.74 14.46 3.35
CA ARG A 69 1.89 13.60 3.72
C ARG A 69 1.91 13.27 5.21
N LYS A 70 1.66 14.26 6.09
CA LYS A 70 1.57 14.02 7.54
C LYS A 70 0.42 13.09 7.92
N LEU A 71 -0.74 13.26 7.28
CA LEU A 71 -1.90 12.40 7.50
C LEU A 71 -1.58 10.95 7.12
N MET A 72 -0.99 10.75 5.95
CA MET A 72 -0.55 9.43 5.49
C MET A 72 0.43 8.78 6.48
N GLN A 73 1.45 9.52 6.92
CA GLN A 73 2.42 9.01 7.91
C GLN A 73 1.73 8.58 9.21
N ALA A 74 0.82 9.39 9.76
CA ALA A 74 0.11 9.08 10.99
C ALA A 74 -0.78 7.82 10.81
N TYR A 75 -1.51 7.76 9.70
CA TYR A 75 -2.45 6.68 9.39
C TYR A 75 -1.76 5.32 9.20
N PHE A 76 -0.63 5.31 8.50
CA PHE A 76 0.18 4.10 8.27
C PHE A 76 0.89 3.67 9.55
N ARG A 77 1.39 4.63 10.34
CA ARG A 77 2.04 4.35 11.63
C ARG A 77 1.09 3.66 12.60
N GLN A 78 -0.18 4.07 12.64
CA GLN A 78 -1.21 3.40 13.45
C GLN A 78 -1.42 1.92 13.05
N ARG A 79 -1.13 1.57 11.79
CA ARG A 79 -1.21 0.19 11.25
C ARG A 79 0.12 -0.56 11.33
N GLY A 80 1.15 0.08 11.88
CA GLY A 80 2.48 -0.50 12.07
C GLY A 80 3.36 -0.47 10.83
N VAL A 81 3.13 0.47 9.91
CA VAL A 81 4.03 0.75 8.77
C VAL A 81 4.59 2.16 8.93
N SER A 82 5.92 2.30 8.91
CA SER A 82 6.55 3.62 8.87
C SER A 82 6.66 4.11 7.44
N VAL A 83 6.40 5.40 7.21
CA VAL A 83 6.42 6.03 5.88
C VAL A 83 7.46 7.16 5.84
N SER A 84 8.36 7.08 4.88
CA SER A 84 9.21 8.20 4.44
C SER A 84 8.90 8.56 2.99
N PHE A 85 9.38 9.71 2.57
CA PHE A 85 9.21 10.18 1.20
C PHE A 85 10.58 10.37 0.56
N SER A 86 10.72 10.02 -0.72
CA SER A 86 11.89 10.43 -1.50
C SER A 86 11.87 11.94 -1.71
N GLU A 87 13.06 12.54 -1.76
CA GLU A 87 13.24 13.97 -2.10
C GLU A 87 12.75 14.27 -3.53
#